data_AF-A0A7X8DVP1-F1
#
_entry.id   AF-A0A7X8DVP1-F1
#
_cell.length_a   1.000
_cell.length_b   1.000
_cell.length_c   1.000
_cell.angle_alpha   90.00
_cell.angle_beta   90.00
_cell.angle_gamma   90.00
#
_symmetry.space_group_name_H-M   'P 1'
#
loop_
_entity.id
_entity.type
_entity.pdbx_description
1 polymer ?
#
loop_
_entity_poly.entity_id
_entity_poly.type
_entity_poly.pdbx_seq_one_letter_code
_entity_poly.pdbx_strand_id
1 'polypeptide(L)' 'MEWFFNKIVSIYSILLMILTVGIGFFTLLWDTKYLISHNHLKEAKWAKILGYIYIFAGGGIYIAIKILS' A
#
# COMPACT_ATOMS: atom_id res chain seq x y z
N MET A 1 -20.26 -1.64 14.09
CA MET A 1 -19.49 -2.17 12.94
C MET A 1 -19.89 -1.48 11.64
N GLU A 2 -21.18 -1.42 11.30
CA GLU A 2 -21.67 -0.74 10.07
C GLU A 2 -21.24 0.73 9.94
N TRP A 3 -21.36 1.53 11.00
CA TRP A 3 -20.96 2.95 10.95
C TRP A 3 -19.49 3.15 10.60
N PHE A 4 -18.60 2.31 11.13
CA PHE A 4 -17.17 2.38 10.87
C PHE A 4 -16.84 1.93 9.44
N PHE A 5 -17.49 0.87 8.96
CA PHE A 5 -17.30 0.36 7.61
C PHE A 5 -17.76 1.39 6.57
N ASN A 6 -18.94 1.99 6.74
CA ASN A 6 -19.46 3.02 5.85
C ASN A 6 -18.57 4.28 5.81
N LYS A 7 -17.95 4.64 6.94
CA LYS A 7 -16.98 5.74 7.00
C LYS A 7 -15.72 5.44 6.19
N ILE A 8 -15.18 4.22 6.31
CA ILE A 8 -14.01 3.79 5.54
C ILE A 8 -14.32 3.75 4.04
N VAL A 9 -15.44 3.14 3.66
CA VAL A 9 -15.91 3.08 2.25
C VAL A 9 -16.06 4.49 1.67
N SER A 10 -16.65 5.41 2.43
CA SER A 10 -16.81 6.81 2.00
C SER A 10 -15.49 7.54 1.80
N ILE A 11 -14.46 7.21 2.58
CA ILE A 11 -13.16 7.88 2.49
C ILE A 11 -12.31 7.24 1.40
N TYR A 12 -12.32 5.90 1.28
CA TYR A 12 -11.40 5.15 0.42
C TYR A 12 -11.80 5.20 -1.07
N SER A 13 -11.51 6.34 -1.69
CA SER A 13 -11.74 6.58 -3.12
C SER A 13 -10.69 5.89 -4.01
N ILE A 14 -11.00 5.81 -5.31
CA ILE A 14 -10.05 5.35 -6.35
C ILE A 14 -8.71 6.10 -6.26
N LEU A 15 -8.73 7.40 -5.94
CA LEU A 15 -7.52 8.21 -5.78
C LEU A 15 -6.65 7.72 -4.62
N LEU A 16 -7.27 7.42 -3.47
CA LEU A 16 -6.54 6.92 -2.31
C LEU A 16 -5.97 5.52 -2.55
N MET A 17 -6.69 4.66 -3.27
CA MET A 17 -6.13 3.39 -3.74
C MET A 17 -4.90 3.62 -4.63
N ILE A 18 -4.99 4.48 -5.65
CA ILE A 18 -3.88 4.78 -6.57
C ILE A 18 -2.68 5.31 -5.78
N LEU A 19 -2.89 6.24 -4.84
CA LEU A 19 -1.83 6.77 -3.98
C LEU A 19 -1.19 5.68 -3.11
N THR A 20 -2.00 4.84 -2.48
CA THR A 20 -1.51 3.74 -1.62
C THR A 20 -0.66 2.75 -2.43
N VAL A 21 -1.14 2.35 -3.60
CA VAL A 21 -0.40 1.46 -4.51
C VAL A 21 0.86 2.14 -5.04
N GLY A 22 0.76 3.43 -5.38
CA GLY A 22 1.88 4.25 -5.85
C GLY A 22 3.00 4.36 -4.81
N ILE A 23 2.65 4.59 -3.54
CA ILE A 23 3.62 4.55 -2.42
C ILE A 23 4.30 3.18 -2.37
N GLY A 24 3.53 2.09 -2.48
CA GLY A 24 4.11 0.76 -2.49
C GLY A 24 5.11 0.53 -3.64
N PHE A 25 4.79 0.99 -4.85
CA PHE A 25 5.72 0.95 -5.98
C PHE A 25 6.96 1.82 -5.75
N PHE A 26 6.78 3.03 -5.21
CA PHE A 26 7.90 3.92 -4.89
C PHE A 26 8.85 3.26 -3.88
N THR A 27 8.32 2.65 -2.82
CA THR A 27 9.12 1.95 -1.81
C THR A 27 9.85 0.74 -2.39
N LEU A 28 9.23 0.00 -3.32
CA LEU A 28 9.89 -1.14 -4.00
C LEU A 28 11.00 -0.69 -4.96
N LEU A 29 10.76 0.37 -5.73
CA LEU A 29 11.64 0.78 -6.83
C LEU A 29 12.72 1.76 -6.40
N TRP A 30 12.43 2.63 -5.43
CA TRP A 30 13.32 3.68 -4.97
C TRP A 30 13.92 3.33 -3.61
N ASP A 31 13.11 3.26 -2.55
CA ASP A 31 13.63 3.09 -1.17
C ASP A 31 14.42 1.79 -1.01
N THR A 32 13.90 0.69 -1.55
CA THR A 32 14.59 -0.62 -1.50
C THR A 32 15.93 -0.57 -2.23
N LYS A 33 16.01 0.07 -3.40
CA LYS A 33 17.26 0.20 -4.17
C LYS A 33 18.25 1.11 -3.46
N TYR A 34 17.77 2.22 -2.90
CA TYR A 34 18.58 3.15 -2.12
C TYR A 34 19.19 2.48 -0.89
N LEU A 35 18.41 1.69 -0.15
CA LEU A 35 18.91 0.97 1.03
C LEU A 35 19.92 -0.12 0.64
N ILE A 36 19.70 -0.83 -0.47
CA ILE A 36 20.68 -1.80 -1.00
C ILE A 36 21.98 -1.10 -1.39
N SER A 37 21.92 0.04 -2.08
CA SER A 37 23.12 0.77 -2.52
C SER A 37 23.96 1.31 -1.37
N HIS A 38 23.34 1.54 -0.21
CA HIS A 38 24.00 1.99 1.02
C HIS A 38 24.31 0.84 2.00
N ASN A 39 24.24 -0.42 1.54
CA ASN A 39 24.57 -1.62 2.32
C ASN A 39 23.65 -1.88 3.54
N HIS A 40 22.45 -1.27 3.55
CA HIS A 40 21.40 -1.46 4.55
C HIS A 40 20.46 -2.61 4.15
N LEU A 41 21.00 -3.83 4.10
CA LEU A 41 20.30 -5.00 3.53
C LEU A 41 19.08 -5.45 4.35
N LYS A 42 19.11 -5.28 5.68
CA LYS A 42 18.00 -5.66 6.57
C LYS A 42 16.82 -4.72 6.38
N GLU A 43 17.08 -3.43 6.34
CA GLU A 43 16.13 -2.35 6.13
C GLU A 43 15.55 -2.46 4.71
N ALA A 44 16.37 -2.75 3.71
CA ALA A 44 15.90 -3.00 2.34
C ALA A 44 14.92 -4.18 2.27
N LYS A 45 15.16 -5.25 3.03
CA LYS A 45 14.22 -6.39 3.11
C LYS A 45 12.88 -5.97 3.68
N TRP A 46 12.87 -5.15 4.74
CA TRP A 46 11.64 -4.60 5.32
C TRP A 46 10.92 -3.64 4.37
N ALA A 47 11.65 -2.73 3.72
CA ALA A 47 11.10 -1.82 2.71
C ALA A 47 10.44 -2.61 1.57
N LYS A 48 11.07 -3.70 1.13
CA LYS A 48 10.51 -4.58 0.10
C LYS A 48 9.19 -5.23 0.55
N ILE A 49 9.14 -5.74 1.78
CA ILE A 49 7.91 -6.34 2.36
C ILE A 49 6.81 -5.28 2.47
N LEU A 50 7.13 -4.10 3.00
CA LEU A 50 6.18 -2.99 3.13
C LEU A 50 5.63 -2.55 1.77
N GLY A 51 6.49 -2.41 0.76
CA GLY A 51 6.07 -2.04 -0.58
C GLY A 51 5.04 -3.01 -1.16
N TYR A 52 5.24 -4.33 -1.00
CA TYR A 52 4.24 -5.32 -1.39
C TYR A 52 2.95 -5.21 -0.57
N ILE A 53 3.04 -5.01 0.75
CA ILE A 53 1.87 -4.82 1.60
C ILE A 53 1.05 -3.62 1.10
N TYR A 54 1.69 -2.48 0.81
CA TYR A 54 0.99 -1.31 0.28
C TYR A 54 0.29 -1.58 -1.05
N ILE A 55 0.93 -2.30 -1.97
CA ILE A 55 0.33 -2.65 -3.27
C ILE A 55 -0.86 -3.61 -3.09
N PHE A 56 -0.66 -4.72 -2.38
CA PHE A 56 -1.69 -5.75 -2.23
C PHE A 56 -2.82 -5.32 -1.29
N ALA A 57 -2.51 -4.66 -0.17
CA ALA A 57 -3.53 -4.14 0.73
C ALA A 57 -4.29 -2.99 0.08
N GLY A 58 -3.61 -2.03 -0.56
CA GLY A 58 -4.28 -0.90 -1.21
C GLY A 58 -5.23 -1.34 -2.32
N GLY A 59 -4.75 -2.19 -3.23
CA GLY A 59 -5.60 -2.74 -4.31
C GLY A 59 -6.66 -3.70 -3.78
N GLY A 60 -6.30 -4.60 -2.88
CA GLY A 60 -7.21 -5.59 -2.31
C GLY A 60 -8.34 -4.97 -1.49
N ILE A 61 -8.06 -3.96 -0.68
CA ILE A 61 -9.06 -3.22 0.09
C ILE A 61 -10.04 -2.50 -0.85
N TYR A 62 -9.54 -1.86 -1.91
CA TYR A 62 -10.42 -1.19 -2.88
C TYR A 62 -11.36 -2.19 -3.58
N ILE A 63 -10.83 -3.34 -4.01
CA ILE A 63 -11.65 -4.40 -4.64
C ILE A 63 -12.68 -4.93 -3.63
N ALA A 64 -12.28 -5.21 -2.40
CA ALA A 64 -13.18 -5.68 -1.35
C ALA A 64 -14.30 -4.67 -1.06
N ILE A 65 -13.95 -3.39 -0.92
CA ILE A 65 -14.91 -2.30 -0.74
C ILE A 65 -15.91 -2.26 -1.91
N LYS A 66 -15.43 -2.38 -3.15
CA LYS A 66 -16.29 -2.29 -4.33
C LYS A 66 -17.21 -3.49 -4.55
N ILE A 67 -16.86 -4.66 -4.01
CA ILE A 67 -17.72 -5.85 -4.03
C ILE A 67 -18.75 -5.80 -2.90
N LEU A 68 -18.38 -5.23 -1.76
CA LEU A 68 -19.22 -5.18 -0.55
C LEU A 68 -20.12 -3.94 -0.44
N SER A 69 -19.86 -2.91 -1.25
CA SER A 69 -20.67 -1.68 -1.38
C SER A 69 -21.66 -1.80 -2.54
#